data_AF-A0A538TZ74-F1
#
_entry.id   AF-A0A538TZ74-F1
#
_cell.length_a   1.000
_cell.length_b   1.000
_cell.length_c   1.000
_cell.angle_alpha   90.00
_cell.angle_beta   90.00
_cell.angle_gamma   90.00
#
_symmetry.space_group_name_H-M   'P 1'
#
loop_
_entity.id
_entity.type
_entity.pdbx_description
1 polymer ?
#
loop_
_entity_poly.entity_id
_entity_poly.type
_entity_poly.pdbx_seq_one_letter_code
_entity_poly.pdbx_strand_id
1 'polypeptide(L)'
;LRALDEYVLEGVHNNLAFHRWLLAHPEFVAGRLSTRFLDDHFRPEALAPDAEATSVALLAAALHAREDRLRVTLPAPNGRRPSGWRWAERRRASARARR
;
A
#
# COMPACT_ATOMS: atom_id res chain seq x y z
N LEU A 1 -1.66 11.98 19.34
CA LEU A 1 -2.26 12.98 18.42
C LEU A 1 -3.17 12.26 17.43
N ARG A 2 -4.35 11.82 17.90
CA ARG A 2 -5.12 10.74 17.25
C ARG A 2 -5.37 10.94 15.75
N ALA A 3 -5.78 12.14 15.34
CA ALA A 3 -6.08 12.41 13.93
C ALA A 3 -4.86 12.26 13.01
N LEU A 4 -3.68 12.72 13.45
CA LEU A 4 -2.43 12.49 12.71
C LEU A 4 -1.96 11.05 12.85
N ASP A 5 -2.30 10.39 13.96
CA ASP A 5 -1.91 9.01 14.22
C ASP A 5 -2.62 8.01 13.31
N GLU A 6 -3.87 8.29 12.98
CA GLU A 6 -4.71 7.49 12.10
C GLU A 6 -4.62 7.91 10.62
N TYR A 7 -3.89 8.99 10.31
CA TYR A 7 -3.76 9.49 8.94
C TYR A 7 -2.73 8.67 8.16
N VAL A 8 -3.16 8.03 7.07
CA VAL A 8 -2.30 7.21 6.19
C VAL A 8 -2.14 7.87 4.84
N LEU A 9 -0.90 8.15 4.45
CA LEU A 9 -0.52 8.65 3.13
C LEU A 9 0.54 7.72 2.53
N GLU A 10 0.28 7.25 1.31
CA GLU A 10 1.17 6.33 0.59
C GLU A 10 1.61 6.95 -0.73
N GLY A 11 2.85 6.64 -1.16
CA GLY A 11 3.36 6.97 -2.48
C GLY A 11 3.70 8.45 -2.75
N VAL A 12 3.36 9.36 -1.83
CA VAL A 12 3.63 10.80 -1.97
C VAL A 12 4.50 11.32 -0.83
N HIS A 13 5.48 12.16 -1.20
CA HIS A 13 6.24 12.92 -0.21
C HIS A 13 5.30 13.88 0.52
N ASN A 14 5.35 13.87 1.85
CA ASN A 14 4.46 14.67 2.68
C ASN A 14 5.14 15.04 4.01
N ASN A 15 4.51 15.93 4.77
CA ASN A 15 5.03 16.51 6.00
C ASN A 15 4.36 15.95 7.28
N LEU A 16 3.72 14.78 7.20
CA LEU A 16 2.97 14.21 8.32
C LEU A 16 3.87 13.96 9.55
N ALA A 17 5.08 13.43 9.34
CA ALA A 17 6.06 13.23 10.41
C ALA A 17 6.44 14.54 11.09
N PHE A 18 6.64 15.61 10.31
CA PHE A 18 6.92 16.94 10.84
C PHE A 18 5.77 17.48 11.70
N HIS A 19 4.52 17.34 11.25
CA HIS A 19 3.37 17.79 12.04
C HIS A 19 3.20 17.02 13.34
N ARG A 20 3.50 15.72 13.35
CA ARG A 20 3.49 14.90 14.58
C ARG A 20 4.57 15.35 15.55
N TRP A 21 5.79 15.59 15.05
CA TRP A 21 6.88 16.16 15.85
C TRP A 21 6.49 17.52 16.45
N LEU A 22 5.98 18.44 15.61
CA LEU A 22 5.64 19.80 16.02
C LEU A 22 4.58 19.81 17.13
N LEU A 23 3.49 19.07 16.95
CA LEU A 23 2.38 19.01 17.92
C LEU A 23 2.75 18.22 19.19
N ALA A 24 3.81 17.40 19.16
CA ALA A 24 4.34 16.72 20.34
C ALA A 24 5.41 17.54 21.07
N HIS A 25 5.94 18.61 20.46
CA HIS A 25 7.03 19.39 21.03
C HIS A 25 6.59 20.16 22.29
N PRO A 26 7.30 20.07 23.44
CA PRO A 26 6.86 20.66 24.70
C PRO A 26 6.60 22.17 24.64
N GLU A 27 7.48 22.93 24.00
CA GLU A 27 7.32 24.38 23.82
C GLU A 27 6.09 24.73 22.96
N PHE A 28 5.77 23.88 21.98
CA PHE A 28 4.61 24.07 21.12
C PHE A 28 3.31 23.82 21.89
N VAL A 29 3.26 22.73 22.66
CA VAL A 29 2.12 22.40 23.54
C VAL A 29 1.91 23.48 24.60
N ALA A 30 2.99 24.07 25.11
CA ALA A 30 2.91 25.16 26.08
C ALA A 30 2.59 26.53 25.47
N GLY A 31 2.42 26.63 24.14
CA GLY A 31 2.12 27.88 23.44
C GLY A 31 3.27 28.89 23.41
N ARG A 32 4.50 28.47 23.73
CA ARG A 32 5.70 29.31 23.69
C ARG A 32 6.27 29.31 22.27
N LEU A 33 5.65 30.13 21.41
CA LEU A 33 5.94 30.18 19.99
C LEU A 33 6.60 31.50 19.58
N SER A 34 7.48 31.42 18.60
CA SER A 34 8.07 32.57 17.92
C SER A 34 8.11 32.31 16.41
N THR A 35 8.36 33.34 15.60
CA THR A 35 8.58 33.17 14.16
C THR A 35 9.87 32.42 13.83
N ARG A 36 10.78 32.28 14.82
CA ARG A 36 12.05 31.54 14.73
C ARG A 36 11.98 30.15 15.35
N PHE A 37 10.80 29.72 15.79
CA PHE A 37 10.63 28.46 16.54
C PHE A 37 11.31 27.27 15.87
N LEU A 38 11.23 27.16 14.55
CA LEU A 38 11.88 26.07 13.82
C LEU A 38 13.40 26.18 13.83
N ASP A 39 13.98 27.38 13.71
CA ASP A 39 15.43 27.57 13.77
C ASP A 39 15.99 27.13 15.13
N ASP A 40 15.24 27.40 16.20
CA ASP A 40 15.64 27.20 17.57
C ASP A 40 15.42 25.74 18.03
N HIS A 41 14.37 25.06 17.53
CA HIS A 41 13.93 23.77 18.05
C HIS A 41 13.94 22.60 17.05
N PHE A 42 13.92 22.87 15.74
CA PHE A 42 13.84 21.81 14.74
C PHE A 42 15.22 21.37 14.26
N ARG A 43 15.41 20.05 14.20
CA ARG A 43 16.55 19.40 13.56
C ARG A 43 16.03 18.22 12.74
N PRO A 44 16.48 18.02 11.48
CA PRO A 44 15.98 16.94 10.63
C PRO A 44 16.06 15.54 11.26
N GLU A 45 17.07 15.32 12.11
CA GLU A 45 17.30 14.07 12.83
C GLU A 45 16.15 13.73 13.78
N ALA A 46 15.37 14.72 14.24
CA ALA A 46 14.20 14.50 15.08
C ALA A 46 13.06 13.77 14.36
N LEU A 47 13.10 13.68 13.02
CA LEU A 47 12.14 12.93 12.22
C LEU A 47 12.65 11.53 11.84
N ALA A 48 13.87 11.17 12.25
CA ALA A 48 14.39 9.84 11.98
C ALA A 48 13.56 8.79 12.73
N PRO A 49 13.22 7.65 12.09
CA PRO A 49 12.57 6.56 12.79
C PRO A 49 13.51 6.05 13.89
N ASP A 50 12.94 5.70 15.03
CA ASP A 50 13.69 5.01 16.07
C ASP A 50 14.02 3.57 15.64
N ALA A 51 14.84 2.90 16.45
CA ALA A 51 15.29 1.54 16.16
C ALA A 51 14.13 0.53 16.10
N GLU A 52 13.07 0.75 16.89
CA GLU A 52 11.91 -0.15 16.93
C GLU A 52 11.06 0.01 15.67
N ALA A 53 10.69 1.24 15.31
CA ALA A 53 9.97 1.57 14.09
C ALA A 53 10.72 1.05 12.85
N THR A 54 12.04 1.21 12.84
CA THR A 54 12.91 0.66 11.78
C THR A 54 12.85 -0.87 11.75
N SER A 55 12.94 -1.54 12.89
CA SER A 55 12.87 -3.00 12.99
C SER A 55 11.51 -3.53 12.52
N VAL A 56 10.42 -2.89 12.92
CA VAL A 56 9.05 -3.24 12.49
C VAL A 56 8.90 -3.07 10.99
N ALA A 57 9.37 -1.96 10.43
CA ALA A 57 9.33 -1.73 8.99
C ALA A 57 10.12 -2.80 8.20
N LEU A 58 11.31 -3.16 8.70
CA LEU A 58 12.14 -4.21 8.09
C LEU A 58 11.45 -5.58 8.14
N LEU A 59 10.86 -5.95 9.28
CA LEU A 59 10.11 -7.20 9.41
C LEU A 59 8.89 -7.23 8.49
N ALA A 60 8.11 -6.15 8.44
CA ALA A 60 6.95 -6.03 7.56
C ALA A 60 7.35 -6.16 6.08
N ALA A 61 8.43 -5.49 5.67
CA ALA A 61 8.96 -5.59 4.32
C ALA A 61 9.43 -7.01 3.97
N ALA A 62 10.10 -7.69 4.90
CA ALA A 62 10.56 -9.07 4.70
C ALA A 62 9.39 -10.06 4.57
N LEU A 63 8.33 -9.89 5.38
CA LEU A 63 7.11 -10.69 5.28
C LEU A 63 6.39 -10.44 3.96
N HIS A 64 6.22 -9.19 3.57
CA HIS A 64 5.60 -8.82 2.29
C HIS A 64 6.35 -9.43 1.10
N ALA A 65 7.68 -9.31 1.08
CA ALA A 65 8.51 -9.90 0.02
C ALA A 65 8.44 -11.44 0.00
N ARG A 66 8.29 -12.09 1.17
CA ARG A 66 8.08 -13.54 1.25
C ARG A 66 6.72 -13.93 0.69
N GLU A 67 5.66 -13.22 1.04
CA GLU A 67 4.31 -13.47 0.53
C GLU A 67 4.24 -13.34 -0.98
N ASP A 68 4.83 -12.28 -1.54
CA ASP A 68 4.92 -12.08 -2.98
C ASP A 68 5.70 -13.19 -3.69
N ARG A 69 6.78 -13.71 -3.08
CA ARG A 69 7.54 -14.83 -3.63
C ARG A 69 6.75 -16.15 -3.62
N LEU A 70 5.99 -16.38 -2.56
CA LEU A 70 5.13 -17.57 -2.42
C LEU A 70 3.84 -17.46 -3.23
N ARG A 71 3.57 -16.28 -3.81
CA ARG A 71 2.38 -16.03 -4.62
C ARG A 71 2.44 -16.84 -5.90
N VAL A 72 1.83 -18.02 -5.87
CA VAL A 72 1.60 -18.85 -7.06
C VAL A 72 0.57 -18.12 -7.93
N THR A 73 1.02 -17.61 -9.06
CA THR A 73 0.10 -17.10 -10.08
C THR A 73 -0.48 -18.32 -10.79
N LEU A 74 -1.69 -18.71 -10.41
CA LEU A 74 -2.41 -19.70 -11.19
C LEU A 74 -2.67 -19.10 -12.58
N PRO A 75 -2.38 -19.84 -13.68
CA PRO A 75 -2.83 -19.42 -14.99
C PRO A 75 -4.33 -19.15 -14.88
N ALA A 76 -4.80 -18.03 -15.42
CA ALA A 76 -6.23 -17.84 -15.60
C ALA A 76 -6.75 -19.13 -16.22
N PRO A 77 -7.79 -19.79 -15.66
CA PRO A 77 -8.36 -20.97 -16.29
C PRO A 77 -8.64 -20.55 -17.73
N ASN A 78 -8.05 -21.25 -18.71
CA ASN A 78 -8.19 -20.95 -20.13
C ASN A 78 -9.67 -20.97 -20.49
N GLY A 79 -10.31 -19.83 -20.24
CA GLY A 79 -11.74 -19.61 -20.22
C GLY A 79 -12.15 -18.93 -21.51
N ARG A 80 -11.58 -19.35 -22.64
CA ARG A 80 -12.41 -19.43 -23.84
C ARG A 80 -13.52 -20.41 -23.50
N ARG A 81 -14.64 -19.89 -22.98
CA ARG A 81 -15.92 -20.59 -23.05
C ARG A 81 -16.02 -21.08 -24.50
N PRO A 82 -16.10 -22.39 -24.77
CA PRO A 82 -16.40 -22.86 -26.11
C PRO A 82 -17.75 -22.24 -26.45
N SER A 83 -17.78 -21.35 -27.44
CA SER A 83 -19.01 -20.68 -27.84
C SER A 83 -20.02 -21.75 -28.26
N GLY A 84 -21.24 -21.67 -27.74
CA GLY A 84 -22.30 -22.66 -27.97
C GLY A 84 -22.60 -22.92 -29.45
N TRP A 85 -22.21 -22.00 -30.34
CA TRP A 85 -22.36 -22.15 -31.80
C TRP A 85 -21.49 -23.26 -32.41
N ARG A 86 -20.31 -23.56 -31.84
CA ARG A 86 -19.44 -24.66 -32.35
C ARG A 86 -20.05 -26.05 -32.14
N TRP A 87 -20.96 -26.21 -31.16
CA TRP A 87 -21.71 -27.46 -30.95
C TRP A 87 -23.00 -27.52 -31.77
N ALA A 88 -23.52 -26.37 -32.23
CA ALA A 88 -24.65 -26.33 -33.15
C ALA A 88 -24.25 -26.75 -34.58
N GLU A 89 -23.03 -26.44 -35.01
CA GLU A 89 -22.48 -26.83 -36.31
C GLU A 89 -22.30 -28.35 -36.45
N ARG A 90 -21.80 -29.03 -35.41
CA ARG A 90 -21.66 -30.49 -35.42
C ARG A 90 -23.00 -31.23 -35.51
N ARG A 91 -24.08 -30.68 -34.94
CA ARG A 91 -25.44 -31.26 -35.06
C ARG A 91 -26.06 -31.04 -36.44
N ARG A 92 -25.70 -29.96 -37.15
CA ARG A 92 -26.13 -29.71 -38.53
C ARG A 92 -25.32 -30.54 -39.54
N ALA A 93 -24.04 -30.74 -39.31
CA ALA A 93 -23.18 -31.56 -40.16
C ALA A 93 -23.56 -33.06 -40.12
N SER A 94 -23.90 -33.60 -38.95
CA SER A 94 -24.33 -34.99 -38.77
C SER A 94 -25.80 -35.28 -39.17
N ALA A 95 -26.58 -34.24 -39.47
CA ALA A 95 -27.90 -34.34 -40.09
C ALA A 95 -27.82 -34.34 -41.63
N ARG A 96 -26.75 -33.78 -42.22
CA ARG A 96 -26.55 -33.71 -43.68
C ARG A 96 -25.86 -34.95 -44.26
N ALA A 97 -25.27 -35.79 -43.42
CA ALA A 97 -24.60 -37.05 -43.81
C ALA A 97 -25.52 -38.29 -43.76
N ARG A 98 -26.83 -38.12 -43.57
CA ARG A 98 -27.85 -39.18 -43.56
C ARG A 98 -29.02 -38.90 -44.51
N ARG A 99 -28.70 -38.46 -45.72
CA ARG A 99 -29.59 -38.49 -46.90
C ARG A 99 -28.82 -39.01 -48.09
#